data_AF-A0A9E4KRP4-F1
#
_entry.id   AF-A0A9E4KRP4-F1
#
_cell.length_a   1.000
_cell.length_b   1.000
_cell.length_c   1.000
_cell.angle_alpha   90.00
_cell.angle_beta   90.00
_cell.angle_gamma   90.00
#
_symmetry.space_group_name_H-M   'P 1'
#
loop_
_entity.id
_entity.type
_entity.pdbx_description
1 polymer ?
#
loop_
_entity_poly.entity_id
_entity_poly.type
_entity_poly.pdbx_seq_one_letter_code
_entity_poly.pdbx_strand_id
1 'polypeptide(L)'
;MGTFKWPLRISSMNGQQSRDISATVDTGASFTTLPSSLLRELGIEATGKRGFLVADGRRVEMEYGQAWATIDGESVVTTGIS
;
A
#
# COMPACT_ATOMS: atom_id res chain seq x y z
N MET A 1 -0.37 -7.42 20.22
CA MET A 1 0.61 -6.52 19.58
C MET A 1 -0.13 -5.24 19.19
N GLY A 2 0.43 -4.06 19.45
CA GLY A 2 -0.25 -2.77 19.22
C GLY A 2 0.02 -2.21 17.82
N THR A 3 -0.82 -1.26 17.37
CA THR A 3 -0.60 -0.47 16.16
C THR A 3 -0.13 0.93 16.52
N PHE A 4 0.65 1.56 15.62
CA PHE A 4 1.08 2.95 15.77
C PHE A 4 1.07 3.66 14.41
N LYS A 5 1.16 4.99 14.43
CA LYS A 5 1.22 5.81 13.22
C LYS A 5 2.67 6.10 12.85
N TRP A 6 3.03 5.96 11.58
CA TRP A 6 4.35 6.30 11.07
C TRP A 6 4.24 7.10 9.77
N PRO A 7 5.00 8.20 9.61
CA PRO A 7 5.06 8.93 8.36
C PRO A 7 5.82 8.13 7.30
N LEU A 8 5.33 8.13 6.07
CA LEU A 8 6.06 7.59 4.92
C LEU A 8 5.61 8.26 3.63
N ARG A 9 6.46 8.19 2.61
CA ARG A 9 6.13 8.65 1.26
C ARG A 9 5.78 7.46 0.37
N ILE A 10 4.65 7.53 -0.32
CA ILE A 10 4.35 6.60 -1.42
C ILE A 10 4.63 7.31 -2.74
N SER A 11 5.34 6.65 -3.65
CA SER A 11 5.62 7.17 -4.99
C SER A 11 5.24 6.16 -6.07
N SER A 12 4.82 6.66 -7.23
CA SER A 12 4.61 5.86 -8.43
C SER A 12 5.91 5.18 -8.87
N MET A 13 5.81 4.05 -9.58
CA MET A 13 7.00 3.29 -10.00
C MET A 13 7.95 4.08 -10.92
N ASN A 14 7.43 5.04 -11.68
CA ASN A 14 8.22 5.96 -12.51
C ASN A 14 8.78 7.18 -11.74
N GLY A 15 8.49 7.29 -10.43
CA GLY A 15 8.95 8.37 -9.55
C GLY A 15 8.34 9.75 -9.82
N GLN A 16 7.38 9.87 -10.75
CA GLN A 16 6.83 11.17 -11.16
C GLN A 16 5.83 11.74 -10.16
N GLN A 17 5.08 10.87 -9.46
CA GLN A 17 4.08 11.28 -8.49
C GLN A 17 4.41 10.70 -7.13
N SER A 18 4.23 11.49 -6.07
CA SER A 18 4.44 11.03 -4.70
C SER A 18 3.52 11.74 -3.71
N ARG A 19 3.27 11.08 -2.58
CA ARG A 19 2.46 11.60 -1.48
C ARG A 19 3.02 11.19 -0.14
N ASP A 20 3.21 12.17 0.74
CA ASP A 20 3.48 11.92 2.15
C ASP A 20 2.17 11.58 2.88
N ILE A 21 2.16 10.48 3.61
CA ILE A 21 1.01 9.98 4.37
C ILE A 21 1.43 9.55 5.78
N SER A 22 0.45 9.49 6.68
CA SER A 22 0.61 8.84 7.99
C SER A 22 -0.12 7.50 7.95
N ALA A 23 0.64 6.40 7.92
CA ALA A 23 0.09 5.05 7.84
C ALA A 23 0.02 4.39 9.23
N THR A 24 -0.90 3.45 9.38
CA THR A 24 -0.92 2.55 10.54
C THR A 24 0.09 1.42 10.29
N VAL A 25 1.04 1.24 11.18
CA VAL A 25 1.92 0.07 11.19
C VAL A 25 1.17 -1.08 11.87
N ASP A 26 1.02 -2.18 11.15
CA ASP A 26 0.40 -3.42 11.61
C ASP A 26 1.33 -4.60 11.30
N THR A 27 1.94 -5.17 12.32
CA THR A 27 2.87 -6.31 12.18
C THR A 27 2.16 -7.62 11.83
N GLY A 28 0.82 -7.66 11.86
CA GLY A 28 0.03 -8.79 11.39
C GLY A 28 -0.29 -8.73 9.89
N ALA A 29 -0.03 -7.60 9.21
CA ALA A 29 -0.36 -7.44 7.80
C ALA A 29 0.72 -8.04 6.88
N SER A 30 0.30 -8.84 5.88
CA SER A 30 1.22 -9.36 4.86
C SER A 30 1.43 -8.43 3.67
N PHE A 31 0.52 -7.47 3.47
CA PHE A 31 0.54 -6.52 2.35
C PHE A 31 0.29 -5.11 2.83
N THR A 32 0.86 -4.13 2.13
CA THR A 32 0.52 -2.73 2.33
C THR A 32 -0.86 -2.47 1.75
N THR A 33 -1.79 -1.95 2.54
CA THR A 33 -3.11 -1.56 2.05
C THR A 33 -3.17 -0.05 1.86
N LEU A 34 -3.47 0.41 0.65
CA LEU A 34 -3.58 1.82 0.33
C LEU A 34 -5.00 2.12 -0.19
N PRO A 35 -5.59 3.29 0.15
CA PRO A 35 -6.88 3.67 -0.43
C PRO A 35 -6.79 3.72 -1.96
N SER A 36 -7.77 3.13 -2.67
CA SER A 36 -7.74 3.12 -4.14
C SER A 36 -7.76 4.52 -4.75
N SER A 37 -8.31 5.52 -4.04
CA SER A 37 -8.24 6.93 -4.46
C SER A 37 -6.80 7.44 -4.50
N LEU A 38 -6.00 7.12 -3.49
CA LEU A 38 -4.58 7.51 -3.42
C LEU A 38 -3.78 6.85 -4.55
N LEU A 39 -4.02 5.57 -4.82
CA LEU A 39 -3.36 4.88 -5.93
C LEU A 39 -3.67 5.53 -7.28
N ARG A 40 -4.96 5.86 -7.51
CA ARG A 40 -5.39 6.56 -8.73
C ARG A 40 -4.79 7.95 -8.86
N GLU A 41 -4.77 8.73 -7.78
CA GLU A 41 -4.14 10.05 -7.75
C GLU A 41 -2.67 9.98 -8.15
N LEU A 42 -1.93 8.99 -7.63
CA LEU A 42 -0.52 8.77 -7.95
C LEU A 42 -0.28 8.12 -9.32
N GLY A 43 -1.34 7.76 -10.05
CA GLY A 43 -1.22 7.02 -11.32
C GLY A 43 -0.62 5.63 -11.16
N ILE A 44 -0.81 5.01 -9.99
CA ILE A 44 -0.39 3.63 -9.71
C ILE A 44 -1.51 2.71 -10.21
N GLU A 45 -1.23 2.00 -11.31
CA GLU A 45 -2.17 1.05 -11.91
C GLU A 45 -2.06 -0.33 -11.24
N ALA A 46 -3.20 -1.01 -11.15
CA ALA A 46 -3.24 -2.40 -10.71
C ALA A 46 -2.56 -3.29 -11.77
N THR A 47 -1.66 -4.15 -11.33
CA THR A 47 -0.99 -5.14 -12.18
C THR A 47 -1.69 -6.49 -12.18
N GLY A 48 -2.71 -6.65 -11.33
CA GLY A 48 -3.57 -7.84 -11.31
C GLY A 48 -4.60 -7.80 -10.19
N LYS A 49 -5.32 -8.92 -10.06
CA LYS A 49 -6.30 -9.18 -9.01
C LYS A 49 -5.97 -10.47 -8.28
N ARG A 50 -6.24 -10.52 -6.97
CA ARG A 50 -6.02 -11.72 -6.15
C ARG A 50 -7.12 -11.84 -5.10
N GLY A 51 -7.52 -13.08 -4.83
CA GLY A 51 -8.43 -13.40 -3.73
C GLY A 51 -7.71 -13.42 -2.39
N PHE A 52 -8.25 -12.71 -1.40
CA PHE A 52 -7.78 -12.64 -0.02
C PHE A 52 -8.84 -13.16 0.94
N LEU A 53 -8.40 -13.86 1.99
CA LEU A 53 -9.22 -14.17 3.14
C LEU A 53 -9.00 -13.05 4.16
N VAL A 54 -10.02 -12.21 4.37
CA VAL A 54 -9.94 -11.12 5.34
C VAL A 54 -10.32 -11.60 6.74
N ALA A 55 -10.04 -10.78 7.76
CA ALA A 55 -10.16 -11.17 9.17
C ALA A 55 -11.56 -11.66 9.59
N ASP A 56 -12.62 -11.26 8.88
CA ASP A 56 -13.99 -11.72 9.13
C ASP A 56 -14.35 -13.05 8.44
N GLY A 57 -13.37 -13.70 7.80
CA GLY A 57 -13.54 -14.99 7.14
C GLY A 57 -14.08 -14.91 5.72
N ARG A 58 -14.39 -13.72 5.20
CA ARG A 58 -14.83 -13.57 3.81
C ARG A 58 -13.67 -13.68 2.83
N ARG A 59 -13.95 -14.24 1.65
CA ARG A 59 -13.09 -14.15 0.48
C ARG A 59 -13.47 -12.91 -0.33
N VAL A 60 -12.51 -12.02 -0.54
CA VAL A 60 -12.67 -10.82 -1.35
C VAL A 60 -11.60 -10.77 -2.42
N GLU A 61 -11.94 -10.29 -3.61
CA GLU A 61 -10.96 -10.02 -4.66
C GLU A 61 -10.48 -8.58 -4.52
N MET A 62 -9.17 -8.38 -4.42
CA MET A 62 -8.55 -7.06 -4.37
C MET A 62 -7.58 -6.88 -5.53
N GLU A 63 -7.50 -5.66 -6.00
CA GLU A 63 -6.47 -5.26 -6.96
C GLU A 63 -5.14 -5.11 -6.23
N TYR A 64 -4.05 -5.47 -6.91
CA TYR A 64 -2.70 -5.27 -6.38
C TYR A 64 -1.82 -4.58 -7.41
N GLY A 65 -0.84 -3.81 -6.92
CA GLY A 65 0.13 -3.08 -7.72
C GLY A 65 1.42 -2.86 -6.94
N GLN A 66 2.40 -2.23 -7.59
CA GLN A 66 3.69 -1.91 -6.98
C GLN A 66 3.86 -0.40 -6.85
N ALA A 67 4.48 0.03 -5.75
CA ALA A 67 4.83 1.41 -5.49
C ALA A 67 6.13 1.49 -4.70
N TRP A 68 6.80 2.63 -4.74
CA TRP A 68 7.89 2.93 -3.83
C TRP A 68 7.33 3.40 -2.49
N ALA A 69 7.82 2.81 -1.41
CA ALA A 69 7.62 3.32 -0.06
C ALA A 69 8.95 3.85 0.47
N THR A 70 8.99 5.13 0.83
CA THR A 70 10.15 5.76 1.45
C THR A 70 9.89 6.00 2.93
N ILE A 71 10.73 5.44 3.78
CA ILE A 71 10.70 5.57 5.24
C ILE A 71 12.10 5.99 5.68
N ASP A 72 12.20 7.08 6.44
CA ASP A 72 13.47 7.60 6.97
C ASP A 72 14.59 7.75 5.90
N GLY A 73 14.19 8.09 4.66
CA GLY A 73 15.09 8.27 3.52
C GLY A 73 15.42 6.98 2.76
N GLU A 74 15.07 5.80 3.29
CA GLU A 74 15.24 4.53 2.61
C GLU A 74 14.02 4.20 1.76
N SER A 75 14.23 3.87 0.48
CA SER A 75 13.15 3.56 -0.46
C SER A 75 13.17 2.09 -0.84
N VAL A 76 12.03 1.42 -0.66
CA VAL A 76 11.83 0.02 -1.01
C VAL A 76 10.56 -0.16 -1.84
N VAL A 77 10.55 -1.14 -2.74
CA VAL A 77 9.34 -1.50 -3.46
C VAL A 77 8.41 -2.26 -2.52
N THR A 78 7.15 -1.83 -2.44
CA THR A 78 6.10 -2.54 -1.72
C THR A 78 5.01 -2.99 -2.68
N THR A 79 4.34 -4.09 -2.35
CA THR A 79 3.12 -4.51 -3.03
C THR A 79 1.93 -3.90 -2.29
N GLY A 80 1.27 -2.95 -2.93
CA GLY A 80 0.04 -2.33 -2.45
C GLY A 80 -1.18 -3.12 -2.89
N ILE A 81 -2.13 -3.33 -1.99
CA ILE A 81 -3.49 -3.81 -2.31
C ILE A 81 -4.51 -2.71 -2.05
N SER A 82 -5.59 -2.68 -2.84
CA SER A 82 -6.70 -1.73 -2.68
C SER A 82 -8.06 -2.35 -2.90
#